data_AF-A0A147ENP2-F1
#
_entry.id   AF-A0A147ENP2-F1
#
_cell.length_a   1.000
_cell.length_b   1.000
_cell.length_c   1.000
_cell.angle_alpha   90.00
_cell.angle_beta   90.00
_cell.angle_gamma   90.00
#
_symmetry.space_group_name_H-M   'P 1'
#
loop_
_entity.id
_entity.type
_entity.pdbx_description
1 polymer ?
#
loop_
_entity_poly.entity_id
_entity_poly.type
_entity_poly.pdbx_seq_one_letter_code
_entity_poly.pdbx_strand_id
1 'polypeptide(L)' 'VSRRSPASAAAECVAPLDAPHETVAVWQNADGAEFAAVAGGNTRNEGWEGITLVALDSLETRRLAVAGYPQAIVAYARS' A
#
# COMPACT_ATOMS: atom_id res chain seq x y z
N VAL A 1 -7.45 9.99 -26.16
CA VAL A 1 -7.51 9.41 -24.80
C VAL A 1 -8.97 9.15 -24.46
N SER A 2 -9.41 7.89 -24.52
CA SER A 2 -10.78 7.51 -24.18
C SER A 2 -10.91 7.51 -22.64
N ARG A 3 -11.72 8.42 -22.10
CA ARG A 3 -11.97 8.48 -20.65
C ARG A 3 -12.89 7.31 -20.32
N ARG A 4 -12.42 6.39 -19.46
CA ARG A 4 -13.31 5.43 -18.80
C ARG A 4 -14.44 6.23 -18.12
N SER A 5 -15.69 5.82 -18.37
CA SER A 5 -16.86 6.32 -17.64
C SER A 5 -16.60 6.20 -16.13
N PRO A 6 -17.09 7.14 -15.30
CA PRO A 6 -16.89 7.03 -13.87
C PRO A 6 -17.65 5.78 -13.40
N ALA A 7 -16.90 4.77 -12.94
CA ALA A 7 -17.44 3.84 -11.96
C ALA A 7 -18.08 4.72 -10.87
N SER A 8 -19.28 4.37 -10.41
CA SER A 8 -19.98 5.09 -9.32
C SER A 8 -18.95 5.58 -8.31
N ALA A 9 -18.82 6.89 -8.12
CA ALA A 9 -17.72 7.46 -7.38
C ALA A 9 -17.66 6.78 -6.00
N ALA A 10 -16.69 5.89 -5.81
CA ALA A 10 -16.47 5.26 -4.52
C ALA A 10 -16.16 6.39 -3.53
N ALA A 11 -16.72 6.31 -2.33
CA ALA A 11 -16.41 7.29 -1.31
C ALA A 11 -14.91 7.19 -0.99
N GLU A 12 -14.22 8.33 -0.98
CA GLU A 12 -12.86 8.39 -0.48
C GLU A 12 -12.86 8.06 1.02
N CYS A 13 -11.92 7.21 1.43
CA CYS A 13 -11.77 6.77 2.81
C CYS A 13 -10.33 7.01 3.29
N VAL A 14 -10.17 7.19 4.60
CA VAL A 14 -8.85 7.37 5.24
C VAL A 14 -8.51 6.13 6.06
N ALA A 15 -7.41 5.46 5.72
CA ALA A 15 -6.83 4.41 6.54
C ALA A 15 -5.87 5.01 7.58
N PRO A 16 -6.10 4.83 8.89
CA PRO A 16 -5.14 5.27 9.90
C PRO A 16 -3.88 4.39 9.86
N LEU A 17 -2.70 5.02 9.85
CA LEU A 17 -1.41 4.34 9.83
C LEU A 17 -0.50 4.92 10.93
N ASP A 18 0.21 4.04 11.63
CA ASP A 18 1.01 4.39 12.79
C ASP A 18 2.38 5.00 12.44
N ALA A 19 2.83 4.88 11.18
CA ALA A 19 4.15 5.27 10.73
C ALA A 19 4.10 6.10 9.44
N PRO A 20 5.07 7.02 9.23
CA PRO A 20 5.16 7.79 7.99
C PRO A 20 5.43 6.88 6.80
N HIS A 21 4.85 7.19 5.66
CA HIS A 21 4.95 6.38 4.45
C HIS A 21 5.23 7.29 3.25
N GLU A 22 6.11 6.83 2.38
CA GLU A 22 6.55 7.57 1.17
C GLU A 22 6.36 6.73 -0.10
N THR A 23 6.21 5.41 0.05
CA THR A 23 5.95 4.51 -1.07
C THR A 23 4.65 3.75 -0.85
N VAL A 24 3.91 3.58 -1.94
CA VAL A 24 2.72 2.73 -2.02
C VAL A 24 2.78 1.95 -3.32
N ALA A 25 2.47 0.65 -3.25
CA ALA A 25 2.25 -0.21 -4.41
C ALA A 25 0.96 -1.01 -4.23
N VAL A 26 0.19 -1.16 -5.30
CA VAL A 26 -0.95 -2.10 -5.31
C VAL A 26 -0.40 -3.51 -5.48
N TRP A 27 -0.81 -4.42 -4.61
CA TRP A 27 -0.46 -5.83 -4.65
C TRP A 27 -1.71 -6.70 -4.51
N GLN A 28 -1.75 -7.82 -5.21
CA GLN A 28 -2.81 -8.81 -5.12
C GLN A 28 -2.27 -10.10 -4.51
N ASN A 29 -3.02 -10.69 -3.59
CA ASN A 29 -2.71 -12.03 -3.09
C ASN A 29 -3.14 -13.12 -4.10
N ALA A 30 -2.85 -14.38 -3.77
CA ALA A 30 -3.19 -15.52 -4.62
C ALA A 30 -4.70 -15.71 -4.84
N ASP A 31 -5.53 -15.21 -3.91
CA ASP A 31 -6.99 -15.28 -3.96
C ASP A 31 -7.62 -14.07 -4.68
N GLY A 32 -6.80 -13.13 -5.16
CA GLY A 32 -7.24 -11.93 -5.88
C GLY A 32 -7.62 -10.74 -5.00
N ALA A 33 -7.46 -10.82 -3.68
CA ALA A 33 -7.69 -9.68 -2.80
C ALA A 33 -6.60 -8.61 -2.99
N GLU A 34 -7.03 -7.35 -3.08
CA GLU A 34 -6.16 -6.20 -3.32
C GLU A 34 -5.72 -5.52 -2.02
N PHE A 35 -4.45 -5.14 -1.99
CA PHE A 35 -3.83 -4.45 -0.86
C PHE A 35 -3.02 -3.25 -1.36
N ALA A 36 -3.04 -2.16 -0.60
CA ALA A 36 -1.98 -1.16 -0.66
C ALA A 36 -0.82 -1.61 0.23
N ALA A 37 0.34 -1.86 -0.37
CA ALA A 37 1.58 -2.09 0.34
C ALA A 37 2.33 -0.77 0.54
N VAL A 38 2.50 -0.37 1.80
CA VAL A 38 3.09 0.92 2.17
C VAL A 38 4.37 0.74 2.99
N ALA A 39 5.36 1.59 2.71
CA ALA A 39 6.62 1.67 3.43
C ALA A 39 7.24 3.08 3.31
N GLY A 40 8.46 3.27 3.82
CA GLY A 40 9.22 4.51 3.71
C GLY A 40 9.26 5.31 5.02
N GLY A 41 9.33 6.64 4.92
CA GLY A 41 9.42 7.55 6.07
C GLY A 41 10.80 8.16 6.31
N ASN A 42 11.70 8.07 5.33
CA ASN A 42 13.11 8.45 5.50
C ASN A 42 13.32 9.96 5.56
N THR A 43 12.53 10.78 4.85
CA THR A 43 12.76 12.24 4.80
C THR A 43 12.57 12.96 6.14
N ARG A 44 12.01 12.30 7.15
CA ARG A 44 11.75 12.86 8.48
C ARG A 44 12.62 12.30 9.60
N ASN A 45 13.65 11.50 9.28
CA ASN A 45 14.41 10.73 10.28
C ASN A 45 13.51 9.74 11.06
N GLU A 46 12.40 9.34 10.43
CA GLU A 46 11.34 8.48 10.96
C GLU A 46 11.19 7.21 10.10
N GLY A 47 12.28 6.79 9.45
CA GLY A 47 12.32 5.52 8.75
C GLY A 47 12.00 4.39 9.73
N TRP A 48 11.22 3.41 9.26
CA TRP A 48 10.84 2.27 10.08
C TRP A 48 11.02 0.95 9.34
N GLU A 49 11.08 -0.13 10.13
CA GLU A 49 11.24 -1.48 9.62
C GLU A 49 9.88 -2.11 9.29
N GLY A 50 9.73 -2.53 8.04
CA GLY A 50 8.60 -3.33 7.58
C GLY A 50 7.82 -2.74 6.42
N ILE A 51 6.76 -3.47 6.09
CA ILE A 51 5.73 -3.07 5.13
C ILE A 51 4.39 -3.22 5.83
N THR A 52 3.50 -2.24 5.69
CA THR A 52 2.11 -2.37 6.11
C THR A 52 1.28 -2.67 4.87
N LEU A 53 0.45 -3.69 4.96
CA LEU A 53 -0.53 -4.01 3.93
C LEU A 53 -1.89 -3.57 4.42
N VAL A 54 -2.54 -2.73 3.63
CA VAL A 54 -3.90 -2.23 3.88
C VAL A 54 -4.83 -2.92 2.90
N ALA A 55 -5.77 -3.71 3.39
CA ALA A 55 -6.81 -4.31 2.55
C ALA A 55 -7.70 -3.20 1.96
N LEU A 56 -7.87 -3.17 0.64
CA LEU A 56 -8.58 -2.05 -0.02
C LEU A 56 -10.10 -2.11 0.17
N ASP A 57 -10.65 -3.25 0.56
CA ASP A 57 -12.08 -3.47 0.77
C ASP A 57 -12.57 -3.10 2.18
N SER A 58 -11.68 -3.21 3.17
CA SER A 58 -12.02 -3.18 4.61
C SER A 58 -11.15 -2.22 5.42
N LEU A 59 -10.02 -1.77 4.85
CA LEU A 59 -8.98 -0.99 5.52
C LEU A 59 -8.30 -1.71 6.68
N GLU A 60 -8.51 -3.03 6.82
CA GLU A 60 -7.75 -3.84 7.77
C GLU A 60 -6.26 -3.80 7.43
N THR A 61 -5.43 -3.67 8.46
CA THR A 61 -3.98 -3.55 8.30
C THR A 61 -3.27 -4.80 8.84
N ARG A 62 -2.24 -5.24 8.11
CA ARG A 62 -1.30 -6.26 8.59
C ARG A 62 0.13 -5.82 8.33
N ARG A 63 1.02 -6.03 9.32
CA ARG A 63 2.43 -5.68 9.20
C ARG A 63 3.26 -6.89 8.78
N LEU A 64 4.18 -6.64 7.86
CA LEU A 64 5.24 -7.57 7.45
C LEU A 64 6.58 -7.06 7.99
N ALA A 65 7.31 -7.92 8.69
CA ALA A 65 8.66 -7.61 9.13
C ALA A 65 9.62 -7.66 7.93
N VAL A 66 10.20 -6.51 7.58
CA VAL A 66 11.19 -6.36 6.51
C VAL A 66 12.26 -5.42 7.06
N ALA A 67 13.50 -5.90 7.13
CA ALA A 67 14.63 -5.15 7.65
C ALA A 67 15.22 -4.18 6.61
N GLY A 68 15.95 -3.16 7.08
CA GLY A 68 16.70 -2.24 6.24
C GLY A 68 15.89 -1.06 5.71
N TYR A 69 14.82 -0.65 6.41
CA TYR A 69 14.04 0.56 6.08
C TYR A 69 13.56 0.60 4.62
N PRO A 70 12.66 -0.31 4.19
CA PRO A 70 12.25 -0.40 2.79
C PRO A 70 11.72 0.94 2.25
N GLN A 71 12.37 1.46 1.20
CA GLN A 71 12.06 2.77 0.61
C GLN A 71 11.20 2.68 -0.65
N ALA A 72 11.19 1.51 -1.30
CA ALA A 72 10.45 1.28 -2.54
C ALA A 72 9.83 -0.11 -2.51
N ILE A 73 8.59 -0.21 -2.98
CA ILE A 73 7.89 -1.47 -3.19
C ILE A 73 7.52 -1.54 -4.67
N VAL A 74 7.83 -2.66 -5.31
CA VAL A 74 7.46 -2.92 -6.69
C VAL A 74 6.68 -4.22 -6.73
N ALA A 75 5.40 -4.12 -7.06
CA ALA A 75 4.61 -5.29 -7.44
C ALA A 75 4.92 -5.63 -8.89
N TYR A 76 5.20 -6.90 -9.17
CA TYR A 76 5.37 -7.41 -10.52
C TYR A 76 4.47 -8.64 -10.71
N ALA A 77 3.82 -8.71 -11.86
CA ALA A 77 3.17 -9.93 -12.31
C ALA A 77 4.21 -10.80 -13.01
N ARG A 78 4.23 -12.09 -12.70
CA ARG A 78 5.00 -13.05 -13.49
C ARG A 78 4.15 -13.44 -14.70
N SER A 79 4.67 -13.20 -15.90
CA SER A 79 4.09 -13.64 -17.18
C SER A 79 4.16 -15.15 -17.34
#